data_AF-A0A0V8QB92-F1
#
_entry.id   AF-A0A0V8QB92-F1
#
_cell.length_a   1.000
_cell.length_b   1.000
_cell.length_c   1.000
_cell.angle_alpha   90.00
_cell.angle_beta   90.00
_cell.angle_gamma   90.00
#
_symmetry.space_group_name_H-M   'P 1'
#
loop_
_entity.id
_entity.type
_entity.pdbx_description
1 polymer ?
#
loop_
_entity_poly.entity_id
_entity_poly.type
_entity_poly.pdbx_seq_one_letter_code
_entity_poly.pdbx_strand_id
1 'polypeptide(L)'
;MERINFIMATNNNGKITVRDVLCYIMQNIPQIKVPNTDINTISLSQLTLADDRTKKCVGGIAEGRTWIGGRCTQYVFTLIFK
;
A
#
# COMPACT_ATOMS: atom_id res chain seq x y z
N MET A 1 7.28 14.52 7.82
CA MET A 1 7.09 13.05 7.67
C MET A 1 5.61 12.83 7.49
N GLU A 2 5.22 12.22 6.37
CA GLU A 2 3.83 12.13 5.94
C GLU A 2 3.37 10.68 5.96
N ARG A 3 2.10 10.44 6.33
CA ARG A 3 1.56 9.09 6.50
C ARG A 3 0.27 8.96 5.72
N ILE A 4 0.21 7.97 4.84
CA ILE A 4 -1.00 7.66 4.06
C ILE A 4 -1.53 6.31 4.53
N ASN A 5 -2.77 6.33 4.99
CA ASN A 5 -3.47 5.14 5.49
C ASN A 5 -4.52 4.70 4.47
N PHE A 6 -4.60 3.40 4.22
CA PHE A 6 -5.68 2.82 3.42
C PHE A 6 -6.01 1.42 3.90
N ILE A 7 -7.22 0.96 3.61
CA ILE A 7 -7.72 -0.33 4.05
C ILE A 7 -7.89 -1.24 2.84
N MET A 8 -7.39 -2.47 2.96
CA MET A 8 -7.59 -3.50 1.94
C MET A 8 -8.15 -4.77 2.54
N ALA A 9 -9.08 -5.39 1.81
CA ALA A 9 -9.52 -6.74 2.09
C ALA A 9 -8.54 -7.77 1.53
N THR A 10 -8.48 -8.95 2.15
CA THR A 10 -7.77 -10.09 1.57
C THR A 10 -8.44 -10.54 0.28
N ASN A 11 -7.65 -11.02 -0.67
CA ASN A 11 -8.16 -11.66 -1.88
C ASN A 11 -8.86 -13.01 -1.57
N ASN A 12 -9.40 -13.67 -2.59
CA ASN A 12 -10.13 -14.93 -2.46
C ASN A 12 -9.32 -16.07 -1.79
N ASN A 13 -8.00 -15.96 -1.75
CA ASN A 13 -7.11 -16.91 -1.10
C ASN A 13 -6.76 -16.52 0.35
N GLY A 14 -7.39 -15.46 0.90
CA GLY A 14 -7.09 -14.95 2.23
C GLY A 14 -5.74 -14.25 2.34
N LYS A 15 -5.16 -13.78 1.22
CA LYS A 15 -3.84 -13.14 1.18
C LYS A 15 -3.94 -11.70 0.64
N ILE A 16 -2.91 -10.91 0.90
CA ILE A 16 -2.65 -9.65 0.21
C ILE A 16 -1.23 -9.74 -0.32
N THR A 17 -1.05 -9.61 -1.64
CA THR A 17 0.27 -9.61 -2.26
C THR A 17 0.76 -8.17 -2.47
N VAL A 18 2.07 -7.99 -2.66
CA VAL A 18 2.64 -6.68 -3.00
C VAL A 18 1.99 -6.12 -4.28
N ARG A 19 1.74 -6.98 -5.26
CA ARG A 19 1.03 -6.61 -6.50
C ARG A 19 -0.37 -6.07 -6.21
N ASP A 20 -1.14 -6.75 -5.36
CA ASP A 20 -2.49 -6.30 -4.97
C ASP A 20 -2.42 -4.91 -4.34
N VAL A 21 -1.45 -4.67 -3.45
CA VAL A 21 -1.26 -3.37 -2.79
C VAL A 21 -0.95 -2.28 -3.81
N LEU A 22 0.01 -2.51 -4.71
CA LEU A 22 0.41 -1.53 -5.71
C LEU A 22 -0.73 -1.22 -6.70
N CYS A 23 -1.47 -2.24 -7.16
CA CYS A 23 -2.66 -2.04 -7.99
C CYS A 23 -3.73 -1.23 -7.25
N TYR A 24 -3.99 -1.53 -5.98
CA TYR A 24 -4.96 -0.80 -5.17
C TYR A 24 -4.56 0.67 -5.01
N ILE A 25 -3.29 0.94 -4.73
CA ILE A 25 -2.76 2.31 -4.62
C ILE A 25 -2.99 3.08 -5.93
N MET A 26 -2.62 2.49 -7.08
CA MET A 26 -2.78 3.13 -8.40
C MET A 26 -4.23 3.49 -8.73
N GLN A 27 -5.18 2.70 -8.24
CA GLN A 27 -6.61 2.86 -8.54
C GLN A 27 -7.35 3.76 -7.54
N ASN A 28 -6.94 3.75 -6.27
CA ASN A 28 -7.75 4.30 -5.18
C ASN A 28 -7.04 5.38 -4.35
N ILE A 29 -5.70 5.46 -4.41
CA ILE A 29 -4.90 6.34 -3.53
C ILE A 29 -4.14 7.36 -4.39
N PRO A 30 -4.82 8.40 -4.91
CA PRO A 30 -4.22 9.39 -5.81
C PRO A 30 -3.10 10.22 -5.17
N GLN A 31 -2.98 10.22 -3.84
CA GLN A 31 -1.91 10.88 -3.12
C GLN A 31 -0.54 10.21 -3.32
N ILE A 32 -0.51 8.94 -3.75
CA ILE A 32 0.73 8.18 -3.96
C ILE A 32 0.96 7.99 -5.46
N LYS A 33 2.15 8.37 -5.92
CA LYS A 33 2.59 8.07 -7.28
C LYS A 33 3.34 6.75 -7.31
N VAL A 34 2.83 5.81 -8.09
CA VAL A 34 3.51 4.56 -8.44
C VAL A 34 4.24 4.75 -9.79
N PRO A 35 5.52 4.37 -9.93
CA PRO A 35 6.24 4.49 -11.19
C PRO A 35 5.65 3.55 -12.25
N ASN A 36 5.70 3.97 -13.52
CA ASN A 36 5.24 3.17 -14.65
C ASN A 36 6.34 2.18 -15.08
N THR A 37 6.64 1.21 -14.22
CA THR A 37 7.61 0.14 -14.43
C THR A 37 6.98 -1.22 -14.12
N ASP A 38 7.68 -2.33 -14.36
CA ASP A 38 7.17 -3.65 -13.98
C ASP A 38 6.85 -3.69 -12.48
N ILE A 39 5.58 -3.92 -12.16
CA ILE A 39 5.03 -3.94 -10.81
C ILE A 39 5.74 -4.94 -9.89
N ASN A 40 6.32 -6.00 -10.46
CA ASN A 40 7.05 -7.02 -9.69
C ASN A 40 8.45 -6.55 -9.26
N THR A 41 8.91 -5.42 -9.78
CA THR A 41 10.24 -4.86 -9.52
C THR A 41 10.21 -3.55 -8.73
N ILE A 42 9.00 -3.02 -8.44
CA ILE A 42 8.84 -1.76 -7.72
C ILE A 42 9.22 -1.96 -6.26
N SER A 43 10.31 -1.30 -5.86
CA SER A 43 10.68 -1.14 -4.46
C SER A 43 9.82 -0.05 -3.80
N LEU A 44 9.60 -0.17 -2.49
CA LEU A 44 8.83 0.83 -1.74
C LEU A 44 9.40 2.24 -1.91
N SER A 45 10.72 2.40 -1.96
CA SER A 45 11.39 3.70 -2.09
C SER A 45 11.17 4.41 -3.43
N GLN A 46 10.60 3.73 -4.42
CA GLN A 46 10.18 4.32 -5.69
C GLN A 46 8.76 4.90 -5.63
N LEU A 47 8.00 4.64 -4.57
CA LEU A 47 6.74 5.31 -4.31
C LEU A 47 7.03 6.72 -3.81
N THR A 48 6.37 7.72 -4.40
CA THR A 48 6.47 9.11 -3.95
C THR A 48 5.09 9.66 -3.64
N LEU A 49 5.04 10.85 -3.03
CA LEU A 49 3.80 11.62 -3.05
C LEU A 49 3.53 12.17 -4.45
N ALA A 50 2.25 12.38 -4.75
CA ALA A 50 1.81 12.87 -6.05
C ALA A 50 2.06 14.37 -6.23
N ASP A 51 1.94 15.15 -5.14
CA ASP A 51 2.18 16.60 -5.08
C ASP A 51 3.66 16.95 -4.88
N ASP A 52 4.44 16.06 -4.24
CA ASP A 52 5.86 16.22 -4.01
C ASP A 52 6.63 14.91 -4.30
N ARG A 53 7.21 14.84 -5.49
CA ARG A 53 8.00 13.67 -5.94
C ARG A 53 9.35 13.54 -5.25
N THR A 54 9.77 14.50 -4.43
CA THR A 54 11.01 14.40 -3.66
C THR A 54 10.83 13.58 -2.40
N LYS A 55 9.61 13.53 -1.86
CA LYS A 55 9.25 12.70 -0.70
C LYS A 55 9.05 11.25 -1.11
N LYS A 56 9.95 10.38 -0.66
CA LYS A 56 9.95 8.95 -0.99
C LYS A 56 9.36 8.14 0.15
N CYS A 57 8.71 7.03 -0.18
CA CYS A 57 8.26 6.08 0.83
C CYS A 57 9.49 5.42 1.47
N VAL A 58 9.60 5.55 2.79
CA VAL A 58 10.72 5.02 3.59
C VAL A 58 10.33 3.80 4.41
N GLY A 59 9.05 3.43 4.41
CA GLY A 59 8.57 2.26 5.12
C GLY A 59 7.06 2.12 5.08
N GLY A 60 6.59 0.97 5.57
CA GLY A 60 5.17 0.68 5.69
C GLY A 60 4.88 -0.26 6.84
N ILE A 61 3.67 -0.17 7.38
CA ILE A 61 3.14 -1.02 8.44
C ILE A 61 1.79 -1.57 7.96
N ALA A 62 1.49 -2.82 8.30
CA ALA A 62 0.19 -3.44 8.07
C ALA A 62 -0.36 -4.00 9.39
N GLU A 63 -1.57 -3.62 9.74
CA GLU A 63 -2.24 -4.02 10.98
C GLU A 63 -3.57 -4.69 10.66
N GLY A 64 -3.86 -5.82 11.32
CA GLY A 64 -5.13 -6.53 11.13
C GLY A 64 -6.31 -5.73 11.67
N ARG A 65 -7.34 -5.54 10.85
CA ARG A 65 -8.53 -4.72 11.17
C ARG A 65 -9.76 -5.56 11.49
N THR A 66 -10.09 -6.48 10.59
CA THR A 66 -11.35 -7.25 10.66
C THR A 66 -11.02 -8.73 10.72
N TRP A 67 -11.65 -9.46 11.64
CA TRP A 67 -11.42 -10.88 11.87
C TRP A 67 -12.73 -11.65 11.78
N ILE A 68 -12.77 -12.68 10.95
CA ILE A 68 -13.95 -13.55 10.74
C ILE A 68 -13.49 -15.00 10.91
N GLY A 69 -14.12 -15.74 11.83
CA GLY A 69 -13.77 -17.15 12.08
C GLY A 69 -12.29 -17.35 12.45
N GLY A 70 -11.70 -16.43 13.20
CA GLY A 70 -10.29 -16.46 13.59
C GLY A 70 -9.29 -16.07 12.50
N ARG A 71 -9.75 -15.65 11.31
CA ARG A 71 -8.89 -15.21 10.20
C ARG A 71 -9.03 -13.71 9.97
N CYS A 72 -7.91 -13.01 9.80
CA CYS A 72 -7.91 -11.60 9.44
C CYS A 72 -8.30 -11.43 7.96
N THR A 73 -9.36 -10.67 7.70
CA THR A 73 -9.94 -10.47 6.36
C THR A 73 -9.75 -9.04 5.83
N GLN A 74 -9.34 -8.09 6.67
CA GLN A 74 -9.00 -6.73 6.26
C GLN A 74 -7.81 -6.21 7.05
N TYR A 75 -6.96 -5.42 6.41
CA TYR A 75 -5.79 -4.79 7.01
C TYR A 75 -5.82 -3.28 6.79
N VAL A 76 -5.35 -2.53 7.79
CA VAL A 76 -4.96 -1.12 7.64
C VAL A 76 -3.50 -1.10 7.22
N PHE A 77 -3.20 -0.51 6.06
CA PHE A 77 -1.85 -0.23 5.61
C PHE A 77 -1.53 1.24 5.89
N THR A 78 -0.34 1.49 6.45
CA THR A 78 0.22 2.83 6.63
C THR A 78 1.54 2.90 5.87
N LEU A 79 1.62 3.77 4.86
CA LEU A 79 2.87 4.09 4.16
C LEU A 79 3.44 5.41 4.67
N ILE A 80 4.76 5.45 4.90
CA ILE A 80 5.47 6.58 5.53
C ILE A 80 6.39 7.22 4.50
N PHE A 81 6.24 8.53 4.28
CA PHE A 81 7.01 9.31 3.31
C PHE A 81 7.89 10.36 4.01
N LYS A 82 9.12 10.52 3.49
CA LYS A 82 10.11 11.50 3.97
C LYS A 82 10.77 12.20 2.81
#